data_AF-A0A6I1W457-F1
#
_entry.id   AF-A0A6I1W457-F1
#
_cell.length_a   1.000
_cell.length_b   1.000
_cell.length_c   1.000
_cell.angle_alpha   90.00
_cell.angle_beta   90.00
_cell.angle_gamma   90.00
#
_symmetry.space_group_name_H-M   'P 1'
#
loop_
_entity.id
_entity.type
_entity.pdbx_description
1 polymer ?
#
loop_
_entity_poly.entity_id
_entity_poly.type
_entity_poly.pdbx_seq_one_letter_code
_entity_poly.pdbx_strand_id
1 'polypeptide(L)'
;MVINEETDMPYVNIKVTDERVSAEQKRLLIQGVTELLERVLNKAPSTTYVVIDEVSTDNWGVGGETTTQLRARQKLNPQKLN
;
A
#
# COMPACT_ATOMS: atom_id res chain seq x y z
N MET A 1 -37.16 -9.41 -14.27
CA MET A 1 -36.16 -9.58 -13.19
C MET A 1 -34.87 -9.00 -13.73
N VAL A 2 -34.60 -7.74 -13.44
CA VAL A 2 -33.29 -7.13 -13.74
C VAL A 2 -32.41 -7.55 -12.57
N ILE A 3 -31.51 -8.49 -12.80
CA ILE A 3 -30.37 -8.66 -11.90
C ILE A 3 -29.50 -7.43 -12.16
N ASN A 4 -29.60 -6.42 -11.29
CA ASN A 4 -28.57 -5.40 -11.22
C ASN A 4 -27.29 -6.13 -10.85
N GLU A 5 -26.46 -6.47 -11.83
CA GLU A 5 -25.04 -6.71 -11.60
C GLU A 5 -24.46 -5.37 -11.17
N GLU A 6 -24.65 -5.03 -9.89
CA GLU A 6 -23.85 -4.00 -9.25
C GLU A 6 -22.41 -4.52 -9.34
N THR A 7 -21.64 -3.95 -10.28
CA THR A 7 -20.28 -4.33 -10.63
C THR A 7 -19.36 -4.07 -9.45
N ASP A 8 -19.34 -5.05 -8.56
CA ASP A 8 -18.65 -5.03 -7.30
C ASP A 8 -17.19 -5.43 -7.54
N MET A 9 -16.41 -4.48 -8.07
CA MET A 9 -14.99 -4.62 -8.37
C MET A 9 -14.18 -3.78 -7.38
N PRO A 10 -13.90 -4.29 -6.17
CA PRO A 10 -13.09 -3.57 -5.21
C PRO A 10 -11.73 -3.25 -5.80
N TYR A 11 -11.32 -1.99 -5.70
CA TYR A 11 -10.01 -1.53 -6.11
C TYR A 11 -9.27 -0.97 -4.91
N VAL A 12 -8.04 -1.44 -4.71
CA VAL A 12 -7.13 -0.95 -3.67
C VAL A 12 -5.81 -0.58 -4.32
N ASN A 13 -5.39 0.68 -4.14
CA ASN A 13 -4.06 1.14 -4.49
C ASN A 13 -3.20 1.26 -3.23
N ILE A 14 -2.14 0.47 -3.17
CA ILE A 14 -1.14 0.51 -2.12
C ILE A 14 0.03 1.31 -2.66
N LYS A 15 0.34 2.45 -2.02
CA LYS A 15 1.56 3.19 -2.32
C LYS A 15 2.54 3.03 -1.18
N VAL A 16 3.75 2.57 -1.49
CA VAL A 16 4.83 2.38 -0.54
C VAL A 16 6.09 3.05 -1.06
N THR A 17 6.99 3.47 -0.16
CA THR A 17 8.29 3.97 -0.60
C THR A 17 9.12 2.85 -1.20
N ASP A 18 9.84 3.12 -2.29
CA ASP A 18 10.77 2.19 -2.93
C ASP A 18 11.99 1.96 -2.04
N GLU A 19 11.83 1.00 -1.13
CA GLU A 19 12.84 0.55 -0.19
C GLU A 19 13.14 -0.94 -0.36
N ARG A 20 13.19 -1.41 -1.61
CA ARG A 20 13.45 -2.81 -1.95
C ARG A 20 12.35 -3.74 -1.45
N VAL A 21 11.09 -3.41 -1.72
CA VAL A 21 9.96 -4.28 -1.38
C VAL A 21 10.07 -5.54 -2.25
N SER A 22 10.24 -6.70 -1.61
CA SER A 22 10.48 -7.95 -2.31
C SER A 22 9.21 -8.44 -3.03
N ALA A 23 9.38 -9.30 -4.03
CA ALA A 23 8.26 -9.95 -4.71
C ALA A 23 7.35 -10.72 -3.73
N GLU A 24 7.94 -11.37 -2.72
CA GLU A 24 7.19 -12.11 -1.70
C GLU A 24 6.38 -11.16 -0.81
N GLN A 25 6.96 -10.02 -0.40
CA GLN A 25 6.23 -9.01 0.37
C GLN A 25 5.04 -8.46 -0.42
N LYS A 26 5.22 -8.16 -1.71
CA LYS A 26 4.12 -7.73 -2.59
C LYS A 26 3.03 -8.78 -2.70
N ARG A 27 3.40 -10.06 -2.84
CA ARG A 27 2.45 -11.19 -2.87
C ARG A 27 1.62 -11.24 -1.59
N LEU A 28 2.26 -11.11 -0.42
CA LEU A 28 1.58 -11.10 0.88
C LEU A 28 0.66 -9.89 1.04
N LEU A 29 1.05 -8.71 0.56
CA LEU A 29 0.20 -7.51 0.57
C LEU A 29 -1.07 -7.71 -0.28
N ILE A 30 -0.93 -8.23 -1.50
CA ILE A 30 -2.07 -8.52 -2.38
C ILE A 30 -3.01 -9.52 -1.72
N GLN A 31 -2.47 -10.65 -1.22
CA GLN A 31 -3.26 -11.68 -0.56
C GLN A 31 -4.01 -11.13 0.66
N GLY A 32 -3.31 -10.43 1.56
CA GLY A 32 -3.90 -9.93 2.80
C GLY A 32 -4.99 -8.88 2.57
N VAL A 33 -4.83 -8.01 1.55
CA VAL A 33 -5.87 -7.04 1.20
C VAL A 33 -7.10 -7.73 0.61
N THR A 34 -6.92 -8.70 -0.29
CA THR A 34 -8.04 -9.45 -0.85
C THR A 34 -8.83 -10.19 0.23
N GLU A 35 -8.14 -10.90 1.12
CA GLU A 35 -8.77 -11.59 2.27
C GLU A 35 -9.48 -10.60 3.22
N LEU A 36 -8.92 -9.40 3.42
CA LEU A 36 -9.53 -8.37 4.24
C LEU A 36 -10.86 -7.88 3.65
N LEU A 37 -10.90 -7.62 2.34
CA LEU A 37 -12.11 -7.16 1.66
C LEU A 37 -13.19 -8.24 1.63
N GLU A 38 -12.81 -9.50 1.41
CA GLU A 38 -13.73 -10.63 1.54
C GLU A 38 -14.33 -10.68 2.95
N ARG A 39 -13.48 -10.66 3.99
CA ARG A 39 -13.94 -10.80 5.37
C ARG A 39 -14.79 -9.63 5.85
N VAL A 40 -14.44 -8.39 5.50
CA VAL A 40 -15.09 -7.18 6.06
C VAL A 40 -16.29 -6.74 5.23
N LEU A 41 -16.19 -6.84 3.90
CA LEU A 41 -17.18 -6.31 2.98
C LEU A 41 -17.95 -7.42 2.23
N ASN A 42 -17.65 -8.69 2.50
CA ASN A 42 -18.25 -9.85 1.83
C ASN A 42 -18.11 -9.81 0.30
N LYS A 43 -16.94 -9.34 -0.17
CA LYS A 43 -16.62 -9.18 -1.59
C LYS A 43 -15.91 -10.40 -2.14
N ALA A 44 -16.24 -10.77 -3.37
CA ALA A 44 -15.59 -11.90 -4.01
C ALA A 44 -14.10 -11.62 -4.26
N PRO A 45 -13.18 -12.49 -3.82
CA PRO A 45 -11.75 -12.35 -4.13
C PRO A 45 -11.45 -12.26 -5.62
N SER A 46 -12.23 -12.95 -6.45
CA SER A 46 -12.06 -13.00 -7.91
C SER A 46 -12.32 -11.68 -8.62
N THR A 47 -13.00 -10.73 -7.99
CA THR A 47 -13.29 -9.41 -8.56
C THR A 47 -12.48 -8.29 -7.90
N THR A 48 -11.57 -8.62 -6.99
CA THR A 48 -10.75 -7.65 -6.25
C THR A 48 -9.45 -7.34 -7.00
N TYR A 49 -9.21 -6.06 -7.23
CA TYR A 49 -8.00 -5.55 -7.87
C TYR A 49 -7.12 -4.83 -6.86
N VAL A 50 -5.88 -5.28 -6.74
CA VAL A 50 -4.87 -4.65 -5.87
C VAL A 50 -3.70 -4.20 -6.74
N VAL A 51 -3.37 -2.91 -6.67
CA VAL A 51 -2.23 -2.32 -7.39
C VAL A 51 -1.23 -1.78 -6.38
N ILE A 52 0.04 -2.16 -6.51
CA ILE A 52 1.12 -1.68 -5.66
C ILE A 52 2.02 -0.74 -6.47
N ASP A 53 2.13 0.50 -6.02
CA ASP A 53 3.08 1.48 -6.52
C ASP A 53 4.24 1.65 -5.54
N GLU A 54 5.45 1.38 -6.02
CA GLU A 54 6.67 1.77 -5.33
C GLU A 54 7.08 3.17 -5.76
N VAL A 55 7.15 4.08 -4.78
CA VAL A 55 7.39 5.50 -5.02
C VAL A 55 8.76 5.86 -4.46
N SER A 56 9.62 6.48 -5.28
CA SER A 56 10.91 6.98 -4.82
C SER A 56 10.77 7.83 -3.55
N THR A 57 11.73 7.71 -2.64
CA THR A 57 11.76 8.44 -1.37
C THR A 57 11.92 9.95 -1.55
N ASP A 58 12.40 10.39 -2.71
CA ASP A 58 12.44 11.80 -3.11
C ASP A 58 11.07 12.32 -3.58
N ASN A 59 10.19 11.42 -4.02
CA ASN A 59 8.83 11.73 -4.46
C ASN A 59 7.80 11.52 -3.33
N TRP A 60 8.26 11.18 -2.12
CA TRP A 60 7.42 10.98 -0.94
C TRP A 60 7.81 11.98 0.14
N GLY A 61 6.89 12.88 0.53
CA GLY A 61 7.19 13.96 1.46
C GLY A 61 6.28 14.01 2.67
N VAL A 62 6.83 14.44 3.80
CA VAL A 62 6.10 14.68 5.06
C VAL A 62 6.61 15.98 5.67
N GLY A 63 5.69 16.89 6.03
CA GLY A 63 6.05 18.15 6.68
C GLY A 63 6.92 19.09 5.83
N GLY A 64 6.88 18.96 4.50
CA GLY A 64 7.67 19.79 3.57
C GLY A 64 9.08 19.26 3.27
N GLU A 65 9.47 18.11 3.83
CA GLU A 65 10.75 17.45 3.53
C GLU A 65 10.51 16.12 2.81
N THR A 66 11.46 15.72 1.94
CA THR A 66 11.41 14.39 1.33
C THR A 66 11.75 13.31 2.34
N THR A 67 11.24 12.10 2.12
CA THR A 67 11.54 10.95 2.98
C THR A 67 13.04 10.65 2.98
N THR A 68 13.72 10.87 1.85
CA THR A 68 15.17 10.82 1.77
C THR A 68 15.84 11.74 2.78
N GLN A 69 15.42 13.02 2.85
CA GLN A 69 15.96 14.00 3.80
C GLN A 69 15.66 13.60 5.25
N LEU A 70 14.42 13.19 5.52
CA LEU A 70 13.99 12.76 6.85
C LEU A 70 14.82 11.58 7.36
N ARG A 71 15.05 10.55 6.53
CA ARG A 71 15.85 9.38 6.89
C ARG A 71 17.33 9.71 7.05
N ALA A 72 17.88 10.59 6.22
CA ALA A 72 19.26 11.06 6.38
C ALA A 72 19.46 11.73 7.74
N ARG A 73 18.52 12.58 8.16
CA ARG A 73 18.54 13.24 9.47
C ARG A 73 18.42 12.25 10.64
N GLN A 74 17.56 11.23 10.52
CA GLN A 74 17.42 10.19 11.54
C GLN A 74 18.71 9.37 11.72
N LYS A 75 19.40 9.01 10.63
CA LYS A 75 20.69 8.31 10.70
C LYS A 75 21.77 9.13 11.41
N LEU A 76 21.74 10.45 11.24
CA LEU A 76 22.70 11.38 11.84
C LEU A 76 22.41 11.69 13.31
N ASN A 77 21.20 11.44 13.82
CA ASN A 77 20.86 11.74 15.20
C ASN A 77 19.90 10.70 15.83
N PRO A 78 20.39 9.47 16.09
CA PRO A 78 19.56 8.37 16.57
C PRO A 78 18.99 8.57 17.99
N GLN A 79 19.49 9.55 18.75
CA GLN A 79 19.13 9.80 20.16
C GLN A 79 17.78 10.51 20.34
N LYS A 80 17.13 10.96 19.25
CA LYS A 80 15.83 11.66 19.28
C LYS A 80 14.63 10.75 18.98
N LEU A 81 14.81 9.43 18.96
CA LEU A 81 13.76 8.47 18.58
C LEU A 81 12.88 7.99 19.76
N ASN A 82 12.97 8.63 20.92
CA ASN A 82 12.27 8.22 22.13
C ASN A 82 11.08 9.14 22.41
#